data_AF-A0A533Z5I1-F1
#
_entry.id   AF-A0A533Z5I1-F1
#
_cell.length_a   1.000
_cell.length_b   1.000
_cell.length_c   1.000
_cell.angle_alpha   90.00
_cell.angle_beta   90.00
_cell.angle_gamma   90.00
#
_symmetry.space_group_name_H-M   'P 1'
#
loop_
_entity.id
_entity.type
_entity.pdbx_description
1 polymer ?
#
loop_
_entity_poly.entity_id
_entity_poly.type
_entity_poly.pdbx_seq_one_letter_code
_entity_poly.pdbx_strand_id
1 'polypeptide(L)'
;MNRIATGLAIVALIAFQGCVVSQSTHEQTLQDLQATKSDLDRTRVQNEALNKQLKVVQESKVKLKEDLDKATTEVAGKDAAVAKERQAAETKVKDLERQVKELTAAKKTLAQELEVQKQRGEDRLKILKRQQKELKEREQAELLTPPVLPKPAPPATNAPTPPVPNPQEKPGTANPAPVSPPSSASAKPPVAEPVRPPELGPLVDVNKSSETDLILPGLGKEDTQKLIKNRPYKTKDELVTKAGISRDVVDRFKDKLIVGQ
;
A
#
# COMPACT_ATOMS: atom_id res chain seq x y z
N MET A 1 -79.27 -30.70 68.94
CA MET A 1 -79.46 -31.57 67.75
C MET A 1 -79.33 -30.80 66.43
N ASN A 2 -79.99 -29.64 66.25
CA ASN A 2 -80.21 -29.04 64.93
C ASN A 2 -78.96 -28.83 64.06
N ARG A 3 -77.83 -28.33 64.58
CA ARG A 3 -76.63 -28.05 63.74
C ARG A 3 -76.02 -29.30 63.08
N ILE A 4 -76.12 -30.48 63.71
CA ILE A 4 -75.66 -31.74 63.12
C ILE A 4 -76.63 -32.18 62.02
N ALA A 5 -77.93 -32.03 62.24
CA ALA A 5 -78.95 -32.32 61.23
C ALA A 5 -78.83 -31.39 59.99
N THR A 6 -78.55 -30.09 60.18
CA THR A 6 -78.32 -29.15 59.07
C THR A 6 -77.04 -29.48 58.30
N GLY A 7 -75.95 -29.87 58.99
CA GLY A 7 -74.73 -30.32 58.34
C GLY A 7 -74.93 -31.59 57.51
N LEU A 8 -75.64 -32.58 58.06
CA LEU A 8 -75.98 -33.82 57.36
C LEU A 8 -76.87 -33.55 56.14
N ALA A 9 -77.83 -32.62 56.25
CA ALA A 9 -78.71 -32.24 55.15
C ALA A 9 -77.98 -31.53 54.00
N ILE A 10 -76.96 -30.71 54.27
CA ILE A 10 -76.17 -30.04 53.24
C ILE A 10 -75.23 -31.03 52.54
N VAL A 11 -74.57 -31.92 53.28
CA VAL A 11 -73.75 -32.99 52.68
C VAL A 11 -74.63 -33.96 51.87
N ALA A 12 -75.84 -34.27 52.36
CA ALA A 12 -76.81 -35.04 51.59
C ALA A 12 -77.26 -34.30 50.32
N LEU A 13 -77.54 -33.00 50.36
CA LEU A 13 -77.91 -32.22 49.17
C LEU A 13 -76.81 -32.17 48.10
N ILE A 14 -75.53 -32.21 48.50
CA ILE A 14 -74.40 -32.30 47.57
C ILE A 14 -74.23 -33.75 47.06
N ALA A 15 -74.45 -34.76 47.89
CA ALA A 15 -74.38 -36.18 47.49
C ALA A 15 -75.56 -36.64 46.61
N PHE A 16 -76.76 -36.07 46.79
CA PHE A 16 -77.95 -36.34 45.97
C PHE A 16 -77.97 -35.57 44.64
N GLN A 17 -76.96 -34.74 44.36
CA GLN A 17 -76.63 -34.29 43.00
C GLN A 17 -75.77 -35.33 42.23
N GLY A 18 -75.59 -36.53 42.79
CA GLY A 18 -75.02 -37.67 42.08
C GLY A 18 -75.95 -38.20 40.99
N CYS A 19 -75.49 -38.11 39.73
CA CYS A 19 -75.97 -38.90 38.59
C CYS A 19 -77.39 -38.64 38.06
N VAL A 20 -77.70 -37.37 37.74
CA VAL A 20 -78.43 -37.06 36.49
C VAL A 20 -77.56 -36.15 35.61
N VAL A 21 -76.39 -36.66 35.22
CA VAL A 21 -75.67 -36.14 34.06
C VAL A 21 -76.54 -36.50 32.85
N SER A 22 -77.20 -35.49 32.26
CA SER A 22 -77.94 -35.68 31.02
C SER A 22 -77.03 -36.32 29.98
N GLN A 23 -77.57 -37.21 29.15
CA GLN A 23 -76.82 -37.88 28.07
C GLN A 23 -76.04 -36.87 27.21
N SER A 24 -76.66 -35.71 26.95
CA SER A 24 -76.06 -34.57 26.26
C SER A 24 -74.81 -34.00 26.95
N THR A 25 -74.77 -33.96 28.28
CA THR A 25 -73.62 -33.47 29.05
C THR A 25 -72.46 -34.45 28.99
N HIS A 26 -72.73 -35.76 29.03
CA HIS A 26 -71.68 -36.77 28.83
C HIS A 26 -71.09 -36.67 27.42
N GLU A 27 -71.94 -36.56 26.40
CA GLU A 27 -71.52 -36.37 25.01
C GLU A 27 -70.71 -35.07 24.81
N GLN A 28 -71.15 -33.96 25.43
CA GLN A 28 -70.40 -32.70 25.44
C GLN A 28 -69.02 -32.86 26.10
N THR A 29 -68.92 -33.53 27.26
CA THR A 29 -67.60 -33.77 27.90
C THR A 29 -66.67 -34.65 27.07
N LEU A 30 -67.20 -35.56 26.23
CA LEU A 30 -66.38 -36.33 25.28
C LEU A 30 -65.89 -35.45 24.12
N GLN A 31 -66.74 -34.55 23.61
CA GLN A 31 -66.34 -33.57 22.60
C GLN A 31 -65.28 -32.60 23.12
N ASP A 32 -65.44 -32.08 24.34
CA ASP A 32 -64.45 -31.22 25.00
C ASP A 32 -63.13 -31.96 25.29
N LEU A 33 -63.19 -33.25 25.68
CA LEU A 33 -61.99 -34.08 25.86
C LEU A 33 -61.28 -34.34 24.53
N GLN A 34 -62.03 -34.55 23.44
CA GLN A 34 -61.46 -34.69 22.10
C GLN A 34 -60.86 -33.38 21.59
N ALA A 35 -61.51 -32.24 21.84
CA ALA A 35 -61.01 -30.91 21.49
C ALA A 35 -59.71 -30.60 22.25
N THR A 36 -59.71 -30.71 23.58
CA THR A 36 -58.52 -30.49 24.43
C THR A 36 -57.38 -31.46 24.11
N LYS A 37 -57.66 -32.71 23.73
CA LYS A 37 -56.65 -33.63 23.19
C LYS A 37 -56.04 -33.09 21.89
N SER A 38 -56.86 -32.61 20.96
CA SER A 38 -56.38 -32.05 19.69
C SER A 38 -55.55 -30.76 19.90
N ASP A 39 -55.92 -29.92 20.86
CA ASP A 39 -55.16 -28.72 21.25
C ASP A 39 -53.84 -29.08 21.94
N LEU A 40 -53.82 -30.12 22.78
CA LEU A 40 -52.59 -30.61 23.41
C LEU A 40 -51.61 -31.16 22.36
N ASP A 41 -52.10 -31.93 21.39
CA ASP A 41 -51.28 -32.46 20.30
C ASP A 41 -50.80 -31.34 19.35
N ARG A 42 -51.65 -30.34 19.07
CA ARG A 42 -51.26 -29.11 18.36
C ARG A 42 -50.17 -28.34 19.11
N THR A 43 -50.30 -28.21 20.44
CA THR A 43 -49.32 -27.55 21.31
C THR A 43 -48.00 -28.31 21.37
N ARG A 44 -48.02 -29.65 21.35
CA ARG A 44 -46.81 -30.49 21.23
C ARG A 44 -46.08 -30.22 19.92
N VAL A 45 -46.79 -30.25 18.79
CA VAL A 45 -46.20 -29.98 17.47
C VAL A 45 -45.63 -28.55 17.38
N GLN A 46 -46.30 -27.56 17.98
CA GLN A 46 -45.75 -26.20 18.09
C GLN A 46 -44.48 -26.14 18.93
N ASN A 47 -44.40 -26.84 20.07
CA ASN A 47 -43.19 -26.91 20.89
C ASN A 47 -42.03 -27.59 20.15
N GLU A 48 -42.29 -28.68 19.41
CA GLU A 48 -41.27 -29.31 18.57
C GLU A 48 -40.77 -28.38 17.45
N ALA A 49 -41.66 -27.62 16.82
CA ALA A 49 -41.31 -26.63 15.80
C ALA A 49 -40.46 -25.49 16.39
N LEU A 50 -40.83 -24.95 17.56
CA LEU A 50 -40.04 -23.94 18.28
C LEU A 50 -38.67 -24.47 18.70
N ASN A 51 -38.58 -25.70 19.18
CA ASN A 51 -37.30 -26.33 19.55
C ASN A 51 -36.39 -26.52 18.31
N LYS A 52 -36.96 -26.87 17.14
CA LYS A 52 -36.22 -26.88 15.86
C LYS A 52 -35.71 -25.48 15.49
N GLN A 53 -36.53 -24.44 15.63
CA GLN A 53 -36.10 -23.05 15.38
C GLN A 53 -34.98 -22.61 16.34
N LEU A 54 -35.08 -22.93 17.63
CA LEU A 54 -34.02 -22.63 18.61
C LEU A 54 -32.69 -23.30 18.24
N LYS A 55 -32.70 -24.54 17.77
CA LYS A 55 -31.49 -25.22 17.27
C LYS A 55 -30.87 -24.49 16.08
N VAL A 56 -31.67 -24.13 15.08
CA VAL A 56 -31.19 -23.37 13.90
C VAL A 56 -30.60 -22.02 14.29
N VAL A 57 -31.24 -21.28 15.22
CA VAL A 57 -30.72 -20.01 15.74
C VAL A 57 -29.44 -20.21 16.57
N GLN A 58 -29.34 -21.29 17.34
CA GLN A 58 -28.15 -21.61 18.12
C GLN A 58 -26.98 -22.02 17.21
N GLU A 59 -27.22 -22.80 16.16
CA GLU A 59 -26.23 -23.13 15.13
C GLU A 59 -25.77 -21.89 14.36
N SER A 60 -26.68 -21.00 13.96
CA SER A 60 -26.31 -19.75 13.28
C SER A 60 -25.50 -18.82 14.17
N LYS A 61 -25.80 -18.78 15.48
CA LYS A 61 -25.00 -18.05 16.48
C LYS A 61 -23.59 -18.63 16.66
N VAL A 62 -23.41 -19.94 16.53
CA VAL A 62 -22.06 -20.55 16.56
C VAL A 62 -21.29 -20.20 15.29
N LYS A 63 -21.91 -20.35 14.11
CA LYS A 63 -21.29 -19.99 12.82
C LYS A 63 -20.87 -18.52 12.76
N LEU A 64 -21.77 -17.60 13.15
CA LEU A 64 -21.46 -16.17 13.20
C LEU A 64 -20.34 -15.80 14.18
N LYS A 65 -20.14 -16.60 15.25
CA LYS A 65 -18.99 -16.43 16.14
C LYS A 65 -17.70 -16.92 15.50
N GLU A 66 -17.73 -18.09 14.87
CA GLU A 66 -16.56 -18.63 14.14
C GLU A 66 -16.12 -17.70 13.01
N ASP A 67 -17.07 -17.15 12.25
CA ASP A 67 -16.81 -16.13 11.21
C ASP A 67 -16.26 -14.83 11.80
N LEU A 68 -16.77 -14.38 12.97
CA LEU A 68 -16.27 -13.19 13.67
C LEU A 68 -14.84 -13.40 14.20
N ASP A 69 -14.56 -14.54 14.82
CA ASP A 69 -13.24 -14.89 15.34
C ASP A 69 -12.24 -14.99 14.17
N LYS A 70 -12.61 -15.67 13.08
CA LYS A 70 -11.83 -15.72 11.85
C LYS A 70 -11.56 -14.33 11.27
N ALA A 71 -12.60 -13.51 11.08
CA ALA A 71 -12.44 -12.14 10.58
C ALA A 71 -11.53 -11.31 11.49
N THR A 72 -11.63 -11.45 12.81
CA THR A 72 -10.77 -10.79 13.79
C THR A 72 -9.31 -11.22 13.64
N THR A 73 -9.02 -12.52 13.44
CA THR A 73 -7.65 -13.00 13.18
C THR A 73 -7.09 -12.51 11.84
N GLU A 74 -7.93 -12.43 10.80
CA GLU A 74 -7.50 -11.89 9.50
C GLU A 74 -7.20 -10.39 9.56
N VAL A 75 -8.00 -9.60 10.29
CA VAL A 75 -7.78 -8.17 10.52
C VAL A 75 -6.49 -7.97 11.31
N ALA A 76 -6.31 -8.65 12.44
CA ALA A 76 -5.09 -8.57 13.24
C ALA A 76 -3.82 -8.97 12.44
N GLY A 77 -3.92 -9.96 11.56
CA GLY A 77 -2.85 -10.36 10.65
C GLY A 77 -2.51 -9.27 9.60
N LYS A 78 -3.54 -8.63 9.02
CA LYS A 78 -3.38 -7.51 8.08
C LYS A 78 -2.79 -6.28 8.77
N ASP A 79 -3.26 -5.92 9.97
CA ASP A 79 -2.72 -4.81 10.76
C ASP A 79 -1.25 -5.04 11.11
N ALA A 80 -0.87 -6.25 11.52
CA ALA A 80 0.53 -6.60 11.80
C ALA A 80 1.42 -6.56 10.55
N ALA A 81 0.89 -6.89 9.36
CA ALA A 81 1.60 -6.75 8.09
C ALA A 81 1.79 -5.27 7.70
N VAL A 82 0.73 -4.48 7.76
CA VAL A 82 0.75 -3.02 7.49
C VAL A 82 1.70 -2.30 8.46
N ALA A 83 1.71 -2.67 9.73
CA ALA A 83 2.65 -2.10 10.71
C ALA A 83 4.12 -2.38 10.35
N LYS A 84 4.45 -3.61 9.92
CA LYS A 84 5.80 -3.99 9.46
C LYS A 84 6.20 -3.25 8.18
N GLU A 85 5.30 -3.16 7.21
CA GLU A 85 5.56 -2.43 5.97
C GLU A 85 5.77 -0.94 6.24
N ARG A 86 4.93 -0.32 7.08
CA ARG A 86 5.09 1.07 7.51
C ARG A 86 6.43 1.31 8.21
N GLN A 87 6.86 0.41 9.10
CA GLN A 87 8.16 0.49 9.75
C GLN A 87 9.31 0.40 8.73
N ALA A 88 9.22 -0.52 7.76
CA ALA A 88 10.21 -0.68 6.69
C ALA A 88 10.21 0.49 5.68
N ALA A 89 9.08 1.18 5.51
CA ALA A 89 9.01 2.43 4.75
C ALA A 89 9.65 3.58 5.53
N GLU A 90 9.40 3.69 6.84
CA GLU A 90 9.96 4.74 7.70
C GLU A 90 11.49 4.66 7.82
N THR A 91 12.08 3.46 7.89
CA THR A 91 13.54 3.29 7.85
C THR A 91 14.12 3.76 6.52
N LYS A 92 13.54 3.32 5.38
CA LYS A 92 13.93 3.78 4.04
C LYS A 92 13.83 5.30 3.88
N VAL A 93 12.79 5.93 4.44
CA VAL A 93 12.65 7.41 4.43
C VAL A 93 13.79 8.06 5.20
N LYS A 94 14.12 7.58 6.42
CA LYS A 94 15.25 8.11 7.22
C LYS A 94 16.59 7.93 6.52
N ASP A 95 16.81 6.83 5.81
CA ASP A 95 18.04 6.59 5.08
C ASP A 95 18.15 7.45 3.81
N LEU A 96 17.05 7.65 3.08
CA LEU A 96 17.00 8.59 1.96
C LEU A 96 17.19 10.04 2.43
N GLU A 97 16.66 10.44 3.59
CA GLU A 97 16.93 11.74 4.19
C GLU A 97 18.41 11.94 4.54
N ARG A 98 19.08 10.91 5.07
CA ARG A 98 20.53 10.93 5.32
C ARG A 98 21.31 11.12 4.02
N GLN A 99 21.02 10.32 3.00
CA GLN A 99 21.66 10.44 1.68
C GLN A 99 21.43 11.82 1.05
N VAL A 100 20.22 12.39 1.15
CA VAL A 100 19.94 13.74 0.64
C VAL A 100 20.74 14.80 1.40
N LYS A 101 20.86 14.70 2.73
CA LYS A 101 21.70 15.60 3.55
C LYS A 101 23.18 15.48 3.19
N GLU A 102 23.69 14.26 3.04
CA GLU A 102 25.07 13.98 2.66
C GLU A 102 25.41 14.48 1.25
N LEU A 103 24.59 14.16 0.24
CA LEU A 103 24.76 14.64 -1.13
C LEU A 103 24.65 16.17 -1.22
N THR A 104 23.80 16.80 -0.40
CA THR A 104 23.69 18.27 -0.32
C THR A 104 24.96 18.88 0.29
N ALA A 105 25.52 18.27 1.34
CA ALA A 105 26.79 18.68 1.92
C ALA A 105 27.96 18.49 0.93
N ALA A 106 28.07 17.32 0.30
CA ALA A 106 29.09 17.03 -0.71
C ALA A 106 29.02 18.01 -1.90
N LYS A 107 27.82 18.29 -2.42
CA LYS A 107 27.60 19.31 -3.46
C LYS A 107 28.06 20.70 -3.02
N LYS A 108 27.79 21.09 -1.76
CA LYS A 108 28.23 22.38 -1.21
C LYS A 108 29.75 22.45 -1.11
N THR A 109 30.40 21.41 -0.61
CA THR A 109 31.87 21.32 -0.52
C THR A 109 32.52 21.37 -1.91
N LEU A 110 31.99 20.63 -2.89
CA LEU A 110 32.49 20.65 -4.27
C LEU A 110 32.37 22.05 -4.90
N ALA A 111 31.25 22.76 -4.65
CA ALA A 111 31.07 24.13 -5.13
C ALA A 111 32.06 25.12 -4.49
N GLN A 112 32.39 24.94 -3.20
CA GLN A 112 33.42 25.73 -2.52
C GLN A 112 34.82 25.45 -3.07
N GLU A 113 35.18 24.18 -3.30
CA GLU A 113 36.46 23.80 -3.91
C GLU A 113 36.62 24.38 -5.33
N LEU A 114 35.56 24.35 -6.15
CA LEU A 114 35.58 24.97 -7.49
C LEU A 114 35.81 26.48 -7.44
N GLU A 115 35.19 27.20 -6.50
CA GLU A 115 35.40 28.65 -6.34
C GLU A 115 36.82 28.96 -5.83
N VAL A 116 37.35 28.15 -4.89
CA VAL A 116 38.76 28.25 -4.45
C VAL A 116 39.74 28.00 -5.60
N GLN A 117 39.49 27.00 -6.46
CA GLN A 117 40.34 26.74 -7.63
C GLN A 117 40.27 27.86 -8.66
N LYS A 118 39.09 28.46 -8.88
CA LYS A 118 38.90 29.64 -9.73
C LYS A 118 39.72 30.82 -9.23
N GLN A 119 39.61 31.17 -7.94
CA GLN A 119 40.39 32.26 -7.32
C GLN A 119 41.90 31.99 -7.43
N ARG A 120 42.35 30.75 -7.16
CA ARG A 120 43.75 30.34 -7.34
C ARG A 120 44.22 30.38 -8.80
N GLY A 121 43.32 30.26 -9.77
CA GLY A 121 43.58 30.49 -11.18
C GLY A 121 43.78 31.99 -11.49
N GLU A 122 42.85 32.82 -11.02
CA GLU A 122 42.91 34.29 -11.17
C GLU A 122 44.16 34.89 -10.53
N ASP A 123 44.55 34.43 -9.33
CA ASP A 123 45.75 34.93 -8.65
C ASP A 123 47.05 34.54 -9.35
N ARG A 124 47.12 33.31 -9.89
CA ARG A 124 48.24 32.92 -10.77
C ARG A 124 48.31 33.81 -12.02
N LEU A 125 47.16 34.15 -12.61
CA LEU A 125 47.10 35.06 -13.76
C LEU A 125 47.54 36.49 -13.39
N LYS A 126 47.19 37.00 -12.20
CA LYS A 126 47.67 38.30 -11.67
C LYS A 126 49.20 38.28 -11.50
N ILE A 127 49.75 37.22 -10.92
CA ILE A 127 51.21 37.04 -10.75
C ILE A 127 51.92 37.03 -12.12
N LEU A 128 51.43 36.27 -13.09
CA LEU A 128 52.02 36.23 -14.44
C LEU A 128 51.97 37.59 -15.14
N LYS A 129 50.84 38.33 -15.04
CA LYS A 129 50.75 39.70 -15.57
C LYS A 129 51.73 40.66 -14.89
N ARG A 130 51.94 40.54 -13.57
CA ARG A 130 52.92 41.34 -12.84
C ARG A 130 54.35 41.03 -13.30
N GLN A 131 54.72 39.76 -13.38
CA GLN A 131 56.03 39.34 -13.89
C GLN A 131 56.26 39.82 -15.32
N GLN A 132 55.26 39.72 -16.20
CA GLN A 132 55.34 40.27 -17.56
C GLN A 132 55.53 41.79 -17.59
N LYS A 133 54.90 42.54 -16.67
CA LYS A 133 55.13 44.00 -16.56
C LYS A 133 56.55 44.29 -16.09
N GLU A 134 57.02 43.60 -15.04
CA GLU A 134 58.38 43.77 -14.50
C GLU A 134 59.46 43.43 -15.55
N LEU A 135 59.23 42.42 -16.41
CA LEU A 135 60.12 42.13 -17.54
C LEU A 135 60.12 43.25 -18.59
N LYS A 136 58.95 43.74 -19.02
CA LYS A 136 58.85 44.86 -19.98
C LYS A 136 59.45 46.16 -19.46
N GLU A 137 59.29 46.43 -18.16
CA GLU A 137 59.85 47.61 -17.50
C GLU A 137 61.38 47.51 -17.39
N ARG A 138 61.93 46.30 -17.20
CA ARG A 138 63.38 46.04 -17.32
C ARG A 138 63.90 46.19 -18.74
N GLU A 139 63.22 45.65 -19.74
CA GLU A 139 63.58 45.86 -21.15
C GLU A 139 63.59 47.35 -21.52
N GLN A 140 62.60 48.12 -21.05
CA GLN A 140 62.57 49.58 -21.23
C GLN A 140 63.70 50.31 -20.49
N ALA A 141 64.07 49.88 -19.29
CA ALA A 141 65.18 50.45 -18.54
C ALA A 141 66.55 50.10 -19.14
N GLU A 142 66.71 48.89 -19.66
CA GLU A 142 67.94 48.40 -20.31
C GLU A 142 68.19 49.14 -21.63
N LEU A 143 67.14 49.47 -22.39
CA LEU A 143 67.19 50.35 -23.56
C LEU A 143 67.62 51.80 -23.25
N LEU A 144 67.64 52.21 -21.98
CA LEU A 144 68.05 53.55 -21.53
C LEU A 144 69.48 53.58 -20.93
N THR A 145 70.20 52.44 -20.89
CA THR A 145 71.56 52.33 -20.34
C THR A 145 72.58 51.78 -21.34
N PRO A 146 73.78 52.38 -21.49
CA PRO A 146 74.79 51.89 -22.43
C PRO A 146 75.52 50.62 -21.93
N PRO A 147 76.05 49.78 -22.84
CA PRO A 147 76.54 48.44 -22.50
C PRO A 147 77.93 48.43 -21.85
N VAL A 148 78.10 47.59 -20.82
CA VAL A 148 79.40 47.29 -20.18
C VAL A 148 79.63 45.78 -20.16
N LEU A 149 80.80 45.34 -20.63
CA LEU A 149 81.22 43.93 -20.74
C LEU A 149 81.91 43.40 -19.45
N PRO A 150 81.96 42.08 -19.22
CA PRO A 150 82.28 41.46 -17.93
C PRO A 150 83.78 41.21 -17.66
N LYS A 151 84.13 40.82 -16.42
CA LYS A 151 85.51 40.50 -15.97
C LYS A 151 85.54 39.17 -15.13
N PRO A 152 86.63 38.35 -15.18
CA PRO A 152 86.58 36.91 -14.81
C PRO A 152 87.06 36.52 -13.38
N ALA A 153 86.86 35.23 -13.04
CA ALA A 153 87.15 34.54 -11.76
C ALA A 153 88.65 34.18 -11.52
N PRO A 154 89.08 33.72 -10.30
CA PRO A 154 89.14 32.28 -9.91
C PRO A 154 89.10 32.01 -8.36
N PRO A 155 89.58 30.88 -7.75
CA PRO A 155 89.23 29.45 -7.88
C PRO A 155 88.75 28.77 -6.54
N ALA A 156 88.57 27.44 -6.55
CA ALA A 156 87.86 26.59 -5.56
C ALA A 156 88.58 26.19 -4.24
N THR A 157 87.85 25.59 -3.26
CA THR A 157 88.26 24.43 -2.40
C THR A 157 87.09 23.80 -1.58
N ASN A 158 86.87 22.49 -1.76
CA ASN A 158 86.31 21.40 -0.90
C ASN A 158 85.24 21.56 0.23
N ALA A 159 84.12 20.84 0.06
CA ALA A 159 83.42 19.92 1.01
C ALA A 159 82.71 20.47 2.29
N PRO A 160 81.76 19.71 2.93
CA PRO A 160 81.17 18.41 2.57
C PRO A 160 79.62 18.37 2.41
N THR A 161 79.13 17.25 1.88
CA THR A 161 77.71 16.86 1.76
C THR A 161 77.02 16.50 3.08
N PRO A 162 75.72 16.83 3.25
CA PRO A 162 74.74 16.00 3.94
C PRO A 162 73.93 15.13 2.93
N PRO A 163 73.40 13.96 3.34
CA PRO A 163 72.78 13.01 2.43
C PRO A 163 71.32 13.34 2.09
N VAL A 164 70.91 12.96 0.88
CA VAL A 164 69.51 12.95 0.43
C VAL A 164 68.94 11.54 0.60
N PRO A 165 67.86 11.33 1.38
CA PRO A 165 66.99 10.18 1.23
C PRO A 165 65.97 10.51 0.14
N ASN A 166 66.19 9.98 -1.07
CA ASN A 166 65.16 9.86 -2.08
C ASN A 166 64.10 8.85 -1.58
N PRO A 167 62.80 9.11 -1.80
CA PRO A 167 62.10 8.17 -2.68
C PRO A 167 61.47 8.83 -3.91
N GLN A 168 61.61 8.16 -5.05
CA GLN A 168 60.69 8.29 -6.17
C GLN A 168 59.28 7.94 -5.71
N GLU A 169 58.26 8.55 -6.33
CA GLU A 169 57.28 7.77 -7.10
C GLU A 169 56.38 8.66 -7.98
N LYS A 170 56.23 8.20 -9.23
CA LYS A 170 55.19 8.63 -10.18
C LYS A 170 54.93 7.45 -11.13
N PRO A 171 53.78 7.45 -11.81
CA PRO A 171 52.62 6.63 -11.50
C PRO A 171 52.68 5.22 -12.13
N GLY A 172 52.10 4.22 -11.47
CA GLY A 172 52.03 2.84 -11.99
C GLY A 172 50.75 2.10 -11.58
N THR A 173 49.98 1.67 -12.55
CA THR A 173 48.76 0.87 -12.40
C THR A 173 49.05 -0.59 -12.04
N ALA A 174 48.34 -1.15 -11.05
CA ALA A 174 48.09 -2.59 -10.94
C ALA A 174 46.74 -2.87 -10.26
N ASN A 175 46.04 -3.89 -10.76
CA ASN A 175 44.68 -4.28 -10.38
C ASN A 175 44.69 -5.16 -9.11
N PRO A 176 43.54 -5.39 -8.44
CA PRO A 176 42.88 -6.67 -8.70
C PRO A 176 41.38 -6.57 -9.00
N ALA A 177 40.91 -7.57 -9.75
CA ALA A 177 39.58 -7.64 -10.37
C ALA A 177 38.51 -8.29 -9.43
N PRO A 178 37.35 -8.76 -9.91
CA PRO A 178 36.15 -7.93 -9.94
C PRO A 178 34.95 -8.56 -9.21
N VAL A 179 34.02 -7.73 -8.72
CA VAL A 179 32.67 -8.17 -8.34
C VAL A 179 31.61 -7.20 -8.87
N SER A 180 30.94 -7.61 -9.95
CA SER A 180 29.62 -7.12 -10.35
C SER A 180 28.60 -7.49 -9.25
N PRO A 181 27.49 -6.75 -9.04
CA PRO A 181 26.39 -6.71 -10.01
C PRO A 181 25.68 -5.31 -10.05
N PRO A 182 24.39 -5.12 -10.39
CA PRO A 182 24.07 -4.33 -11.59
C PRO A 182 23.21 -3.08 -11.35
N SER A 183 23.11 -2.31 -12.44
CA SER A 183 22.08 -1.32 -12.79
C SER A 183 20.79 -1.29 -11.97
N SER A 184 20.46 -0.10 -11.44
CA SER A 184 19.09 0.43 -11.43
C SER A 184 19.12 1.95 -11.26
N ALA A 185 18.71 2.68 -12.29
CA ALA A 185 18.64 4.14 -12.29
C ALA A 185 17.18 4.62 -12.29
N SER A 186 16.92 5.72 -11.59
CA SER A 186 15.73 6.59 -11.67
C SER A 186 14.39 5.98 -11.19
N ALA A 187 13.36 6.73 -10.79
CA ALA A 187 13.19 8.04 -10.12
C ALA A 187 11.66 8.33 -10.10
N LYS A 188 11.07 8.37 -8.89
CA LYS A 188 9.97 9.25 -8.38
C LYS A 188 9.23 10.23 -9.35
N PRO A 189 8.00 10.74 -9.01
CA PRO A 189 6.75 10.16 -8.46
C PRO A 189 5.51 10.72 -9.27
N PRO A 190 4.42 11.40 -8.77
CA PRO A 190 3.60 11.35 -7.54
C PRO A 190 2.03 11.46 -7.72
N VAL A 191 1.29 11.47 -6.58
CA VAL A 191 -0.06 12.05 -6.26
C VAL A 191 -1.38 11.30 -6.60
N ALA A 192 -2.25 11.24 -5.56
CA ALA A 192 -3.73 11.33 -5.53
C ALA A 192 -4.55 10.06 -5.21
N GLU A 193 -4.81 9.81 -3.93
CA GLU A 193 -6.10 9.23 -3.48
C GLU A 193 -7.17 10.34 -3.37
N PRO A 194 -8.47 10.00 -3.48
CA PRO A 194 -9.24 9.83 -2.23
C PRO A 194 -10.30 8.70 -2.23
N VAL A 195 -10.19 7.80 -1.24
CA VAL A 195 -11.25 7.19 -0.41
C VAL A 195 -12.62 6.84 -1.04
N ARG A 196 -12.96 5.53 -1.15
CA ARG A 196 -14.00 4.81 -0.35
C ARG A 196 -14.40 3.43 -0.98
N PRO A 197 -14.36 2.29 -0.25
CA PRO A 197 -14.95 1.00 -0.68
C PRO A 197 -16.49 1.00 -0.50
N PRO A 198 -17.29 0.11 -1.15
CA PRO A 198 -17.11 -1.35 -1.09
C PRO A 198 -17.51 -2.18 -2.34
N GLU A 199 -17.44 -3.51 -2.16
CA GLU A 199 -18.08 -4.60 -2.94
C GLU A 199 -17.48 -5.05 -4.28
N LEU A 200 -17.51 -6.39 -4.46
CA LEU A 200 -17.37 -7.22 -5.68
C LEU A 200 -16.20 -6.86 -6.63
N GLY A 201 -15.30 -7.84 -6.83
CA GLY A 201 -14.01 -7.67 -7.52
C GLY A 201 -14.08 -6.84 -8.81
N PRO A 202 -13.14 -5.89 -8.99
CA PRO A 202 -13.38 -4.65 -9.71
C PRO A 202 -13.90 -4.86 -11.13
N LEU A 203 -15.17 -4.48 -11.32
CA LEU A 203 -15.78 -4.28 -12.62
C LEU A 203 -15.24 -2.97 -13.19
N VAL A 204 -14.27 -3.09 -14.10
CA VAL A 204 -13.60 -1.97 -14.77
C VAL A 204 -14.59 -1.27 -15.71
N ASP A 205 -14.83 0.03 -15.53
CA ASP A 205 -15.72 0.79 -16.40
C ASP A 205 -14.98 1.23 -17.66
N VAL A 206 -15.34 0.64 -18.79
CA VAL A 206 -14.73 0.95 -20.09
C VAL A 206 -14.75 2.45 -20.40
N ASN A 207 -15.77 3.19 -19.94
CA ASN A 207 -15.91 4.63 -20.23
C ASN A 207 -15.00 5.50 -19.35
N LYS A 208 -14.80 5.16 -18.07
CA LYS A 208 -14.08 6.00 -17.10
C LYS A 208 -12.66 5.53 -16.79
N SER A 209 -12.36 4.24 -16.91
CA SER A 209 -11.08 3.65 -16.49
C SER A 209 -9.89 4.12 -17.33
N SER A 210 -8.72 4.22 -16.72
CA SER A 210 -7.47 4.69 -17.37
C SER A 210 -6.79 3.58 -18.18
N GLU A 211 -5.79 3.93 -18.99
CA GLU A 211 -5.03 2.95 -19.79
C GLU A 211 -4.46 1.80 -18.95
N THR A 212 -3.94 2.11 -17.75
CA THR A 212 -3.40 1.11 -16.82
C THR A 212 -4.45 0.16 -16.25
N ASP A 213 -5.70 0.58 -16.16
CA ASP A 213 -6.83 -0.19 -15.60
C ASP A 213 -7.53 -1.04 -16.69
N LEU A 214 -7.43 -0.62 -17.95
CA LEU A 214 -7.83 -1.41 -19.13
C LEU A 214 -6.80 -2.49 -19.52
N ILE A 215 -5.56 -2.47 -18.99
CA ILE A 215 -4.56 -3.53 -19.20
C ILE A 215 -4.91 -4.73 -18.29
N LEU A 216 -6.04 -5.36 -18.62
CA LEU A 216 -6.43 -6.65 -18.09
C LEU A 216 -5.59 -7.76 -18.75
N PRO A 217 -5.27 -8.87 -18.05
CA PRO A 217 -4.49 -9.97 -18.62
C PRO A 217 -5.24 -10.62 -19.79
N GLY A 218 -4.88 -10.21 -21.01
CA GLY A 218 -5.46 -10.67 -22.28
C GLY A 218 -6.16 -9.59 -23.12
N LEU A 219 -6.17 -8.32 -22.70
CA LEU A 219 -6.41 -7.18 -23.62
C LEU A 219 -5.07 -6.71 -24.21
N GLY A 220 -4.98 -6.54 -25.53
CA GLY A 220 -3.81 -5.97 -26.17
C GLY A 220 -3.71 -4.47 -25.95
N LYS A 221 -2.49 -3.91 -25.88
CA LYS A 221 -2.28 -2.44 -25.79
C LYS A 221 -2.99 -1.68 -26.91
N GLU A 222 -2.99 -2.26 -28.11
CA GLU A 222 -3.66 -1.70 -29.29
C GLU A 222 -5.19 -1.66 -29.11
N ASP A 223 -5.77 -2.70 -28.53
CA ASP A 223 -7.21 -2.78 -28.24
C ASP A 223 -7.59 -1.79 -27.13
N THR A 224 -6.79 -1.70 -26.07
CA THR A 224 -6.92 -0.67 -25.02
C THR A 224 -6.90 0.73 -25.62
N GLN A 225 -5.99 1.02 -26.56
CA GLN A 225 -5.89 2.33 -27.18
C GLN A 225 -7.10 2.65 -28.09
N LYS A 226 -7.61 1.66 -28.84
CA LYS A 226 -8.88 1.78 -29.59
C LYS A 226 -10.06 2.02 -28.63
N LEU A 227 -10.06 1.34 -27.49
CA LEU A 227 -11.09 1.45 -26.44
C LEU A 227 -11.06 2.80 -25.72
N ILE A 228 -9.90 3.46 -25.63
CA ILE A 228 -9.80 4.84 -25.12
C ILE A 228 -10.26 5.84 -26.18
N LYS A 229 -9.84 5.64 -27.43
CA LYS A 229 -10.09 6.58 -28.54
C LYS A 229 -11.57 6.73 -28.90
N ASN A 230 -12.34 5.65 -28.84
CA ASN A 230 -13.72 5.59 -29.35
C ASN A 230 -14.81 5.61 -28.25
N ARG A 231 -14.48 6.14 -27.06
CA ARG A 231 -15.44 6.43 -25.98
C ARG A 231 -16.41 7.55 -26.38
N PRO A 232 -17.66 7.59 -25.88
CA PRO A 232 -18.27 6.64 -24.95
C PRO A 232 -18.99 5.47 -25.64
N TYR A 233 -19.02 4.33 -24.94
CA TYR A 233 -19.80 3.15 -25.26
C TYR A 233 -21.11 3.14 -24.45
N LYS A 234 -22.20 2.65 -25.06
CA LYS A 234 -23.52 2.48 -24.42
C LYS A 234 -23.87 1.02 -24.12
N THR A 235 -23.35 0.08 -24.91
CA THR A 235 -23.55 -1.36 -24.71
C THR A 235 -22.24 -2.13 -24.95
N LYS A 236 -22.20 -3.39 -24.52
CA LYS A 236 -21.03 -4.26 -24.73
C LYS A 236 -20.82 -4.58 -26.22
N ASP A 237 -21.85 -4.53 -27.06
CA ASP A 237 -21.75 -4.69 -28.52
C ASP A 237 -21.07 -3.51 -29.22
N GLU A 238 -21.07 -2.32 -28.61
CA GLU A 238 -20.30 -1.17 -29.12
C GLU A 238 -18.78 -1.36 -28.97
N LEU A 239 -18.32 -2.25 -28.07
CA LEU A 239 -16.91 -2.64 -27.98
C LEU A 239 -16.45 -3.35 -29.27
N VAL A 240 -17.33 -4.16 -29.86
CA VAL A 240 -17.06 -4.86 -31.12
C VAL A 240 -17.22 -3.91 -32.31
N THR A 241 -18.31 -3.14 -32.37
CA THR A 241 -18.66 -2.33 -33.55
C THR A 241 -17.96 -0.97 -33.62
N LYS A 242 -17.68 -0.30 -32.50
CA LYS A 242 -16.95 0.99 -32.47
C LYS A 242 -15.47 0.84 -32.17
N ALA A 243 -15.07 -0.02 -31.22
CA ALA A 243 -13.65 -0.17 -30.88
C ALA A 243 -12.92 -1.20 -31.76
N GLY A 244 -13.66 -2.06 -32.47
CA GLY A 244 -13.08 -3.08 -33.35
C GLY A 244 -12.43 -4.24 -32.60
N ILE A 245 -12.83 -4.49 -31.34
CA ILE A 245 -12.34 -5.63 -30.55
C ILE A 245 -13.10 -6.90 -30.98
N SER A 246 -12.39 -8.01 -31.19
CA SER A 246 -12.99 -9.30 -31.50
C SER A 246 -13.99 -9.76 -30.42
N ARG A 247 -15.11 -10.34 -30.86
CA ARG A 247 -16.19 -10.79 -29.96
C ARG A 247 -15.68 -11.75 -28.88
N ASP A 248 -14.78 -12.67 -29.22
CA ASP A 248 -14.15 -13.61 -28.28
C ASP A 248 -13.37 -12.95 -27.14
N VAL A 249 -12.81 -11.75 -27.38
CA VAL A 249 -12.10 -10.98 -26.35
C VAL A 249 -13.15 -10.32 -25.45
N VAL A 250 -14.14 -9.65 -26.03
CA VAL A 250 -15.24 -9.03 -25.27
C VAL A 250 -15.97 -10.07 -24.40
N ASP A 251 -16.27 -11.26 -24.93
CA ASP A 251 -16.96 -12.32 -24.20
C ASP A 251 -16.14 -12.92 -23.03
N ARG A 252 -14.80 -12.81 -23.04
CA ARG A 252 -13.94 -13.21 -21.90
C ARG A 252 -13.87 -12.17 -20.79
N PHE A 253 -14.07 -10.90 -21.13
CA PHE A 253 -13.95 -9.78 -20.19
C PHE A 253 -15.29 -9.13 -19.83
N LYS A 254 -16.41 -9.50 -20.46
CA LYS A 254 -17.76 -8.97 -20.17
C LYS A 254 -18.17 -9.12 -18.71
N ASP A 255 -17.66 -10.11 -18.00
CA ASP A 255 -17.95 -10.36 -16.57
C ASP A 255 -17.02 -9.58 -15.63
N LYS A 256 -16.04 -8.85 -16.20
CA LYS A 256 -15.08 -7.96 -15.54
C LYS A 256 -15.17 -6.50 -16.01
N LEU A 257 -15.98 -6.24 -17.05
CA LEU A 257 -16.17 -4.94 -17.67
C LEU A 257 -17.61 -4.48 -17.53
N ILE A 258 -17.79 -3.27 -17.03
CA ILE A 258 -19.04 -2.52 -17.17
C ILE A 258 -18.91 -1.48 -18.26
N VAL A 259 -20.03 -1.21 -18.92
CA VAL A 259 -20.20 -0.05 -19.78
C VAL A 259 -21.09 0.89 -18.96
N GLY A 260 -20.46 1.89 -18.34
CA GLY A 260 -21.09 2.68 -17.28
C GLY A 260 -22.36 3.43 -17.71
N GLN A 261 -23.28 3.56 -16.74
CA GLN A 261 -24.24 4.66 -16.71
C GLN A 261 -23.55 6.01 -16.44
#